data_AF-A0A9P7W776-F1
#
_entry.id   AF-A0A9P7W776-F1
#
_cell.length_a   1.000
_cell.length_b   1.000
_cell.length_c   1.000
_cell.angle_alpha   90.00
_cell.angle_beta   90.00
_cell.angle_gamma   90.00
#
_symmetry.space_group_name_H-M   'P 1'
#
loop_
_entity.id
_entity.type
_entity.pdbx_description
1 polymer ?
#
loop_
_entity_poly.entity_id
_entity_poly.type
_entity_poly.pdbx_seq_one_letter_code
_entity_poly.pdbx_strand_id
1 'polypeptide(L)' 'KPDHIRRPANQFMIYLSERRKEFKDKYPNCKSNDLNKHVSVQWNKLSSQEKEPYKKKSLEVAERHKAQHPGYEYKP' A
#
# COMPACT_ATOMS: atom_id res chain seq x y z
N LYS A 1 -22.25 13.28 5.10
CA LYS A 1 -21.52 12.05 5.49
C LYS A 1 -20.22 12.51 6.12
N PRO A 2 -19.89 12.15 7.36
CA PRO A 2 -18.63 12.59 7.96
C PRO A 2 -17.49 12.12 7.06
N ASP A 3 -16.55 13.03 6.81
CA ASP A 3 -15.40 12.81 5.94
C ASP A 3 -14.57 11.65 6.49
N HIS A 4 -14.73 10.46 5.91
CA HIS A 4 -14.01 9.27 6.36
C HIS A 4 -12.58 9.36 5.85
N ILE A 5 -11.69 9.79 6.74
CA ILE A 5 -10.26 9.82 6.48
C ILE A 5 -9.75 8.38 6.33
N ARG A 6 -9.31 8.04 5.12
CA ARG A 6 -8.78 6.71 4.81
C ARG A 6 -7.45 6.51 5.52
N ARG A 7 -7.19 5.27 5.96
CA ARG A 7 -5.92 4.92 6.62
C ARG A 7 -4.72 5.23 5.72
N PRO A 8 -3.58 5.69 6.29
CA PRO A 8 -2.34 5.79 5.54
C PRO A 8 -1.91 4.41 5.03
N ALA A 9 -1.38 4.37 3.80
CA ALA A 9 -0.93 3.13 3.19
C ALA A 9 0.33 2.60 3.89
N ASN A 10 0.28 1.34 4.33
CA ASN A 10 1.46 0.67 4.88
C ASN A 10 2.46 0.25 3.77
N GLN A 11 3.64 -0.23 4.16
CA GLN A 11 4.69 -0.66 3.23
C GLN A 11 4.21 -1.68 2.17
N PHE A 12 3.33 -2.60 2.56
CA PHE A 12 2.75 -3.57 1.63
C PHE A 12 1.74 -2.92 0.67
N MET A 13 0.89 -2.01 1.16
CA MET A 13 -0.09 -1.31 0.33
C MET A 13 0.57 -0.43 -0.73
N ILE A 14 1.71 0.19 -0.40
CA ILE A 14 2.52 0.97 -1.35
C ILE A 14 3.07 0.04 -2.45
N TYR A 15 3.71 -1.06 -2.05
CA TYR A 15 4.20 -2.08 -2.99
C TYR A 15 3.08 -2.65 -3.86
N LEU A 16 1.93 -2.97 -3.25
CA LEU A 16 0.77 -3.52 -3.93
C LEU A 16 0.24 -2.57 -5.00
N SER A 17 0.15 -1.28 -4.70
CA SER A 17 -0.29 -0.25 -5.64
C SER A 17 0.61 -0.21 -6.87
N GLU A 18 1.94 -0.16 -6.67
CA GLU A 18 2.93 -0.11 -7.75
C GLU A 18 2.84 -1.37 -8.64
N ARG A 19 2.83 -2.56 -8.02
CA ARG A 19 2.78 -3.82 -8.77
C ARG A 19 1.44 -4.04 -9.46
N ARG A 20 0.32 -3.74 -8.79
CA ARG A 20 -1.01 -3.87 -9.39
C ARG A 20 -1.14 -2.99 -10.64
N LYS A 21 -0.55 -1.80 -10.65
CA LYS A 21 -0.54 -0.93 -11.84
C LYS A 21 0.21 -1.60 -13.00
N GLU A 22 1.39 -2.16 -12.74
CA GLU A 22 2.18 -2.90 -13.74
C GLU A 22 1.43 -4.14 -14.26
N PHE A 23 0.85 -4.94 -13.37
CA PHE A 23 0.09 -6.13 -13.76
C PHE A 23 -1.21 -5.79 -14.49
N LYS A 24 -1.88 -4.67 -14.16
CA LYS A 24 -3.08 -4.24 -14.87
C LYS A 24 -2.77 -3.81 -16.31
N ASP A 25 -1.59 -3.22 -16.53
CA ASP A 25 -1.12 -2.86 -17.86
C ASP A 25 -0.83 -4.12 -18.70
N LYS A 26 -0.12 -5.10 -18.11
CA LYS A 26 0.18 -6.39 -18.76
C LYS A 26 -1.04 -7.30 -18.94
N TYR A 27 -1.97 -7.29 -17.98
CA TYR A 27 -3.13 -8.16 -17.92
C TYR A 27 -4.41 -7.35 -17.63
N PRO A 28 -4.89 -6.56 -18.60
CA PRO A 28 -6.05 -5.67 -18.40
C PRO A 28 -7.35 -6.44 -18.09
N ASN A 29 -7.44 -7.71 -18.51
CA ASN A 29 -8.59 -8.59 -18.27
C ASN A 29 -8.49 -9.39 -16.95
N CYS A 30 -7.35 -9.34 -16.24
CA CYS A 30 -7.20 -10.06 -14.98
C CYS A 30 -7.96 -9.37 -13.84
N LYS A 31 -8.66 -10.18 -13.05
CA LYS A 31 -9.34 -9.70 -11.85
C LYS A 31 -8.30 -9.21 -10.84
N SER A 32 -8.59 -8.07 -10.22
CA SER A 32 -7.70 -7.47 -9.22
C SER A 32 -7.44 -8.37 -8.02
N ASN A 33 -8.35 -9.29 -7.71
CA ASN A 33 -8.18 -10.23 -6.60
C ASN A 33 -7.03 -11.22 -6.86
N ASP A 34 -6.93 -11.74 -8.09
CA ASP A 34 -5.85 -12.64 -8.50
C ASP A 34 -4.50 -11.90 -8.53
N LEU A 35 -4.49 -10.66 -9.00
CA LEU A 35 -3.29 -9.80 -8.96
C LEU A 35 -2.83 -9.58 -7.50
N ASN A 36 -3.77 -9.26 -6.60
CA ASN A 36 -3.44 -9.06 -5.19
C ASN A 36 -2.85 -10.32 -4.56
N LYS A 37 -3.38 -11.51 -4.88
CA LYS A 37 -2.83 -12.80 -4.41
C LYS A 37 -1.39 -12.97 -4.89
N HIS A 38 -1.14 -12.75 -6.18
CA HIS A 38 0.20 -12.89 -6.75
C HIS A 38 1.19 -11.92 -6.09
N VAL A 39 0.81 -10.65 -5.96
CA VAL A 39 1.66 -9.62 -5.35
C VAL A 39 1.93 -9.90 -3.86
N SER A 40 0.96 -10.46 -3.14
CA SER A 40 1.14 -10.88 -1.75
C SER A 40 2.21 -11.97 -1.62
N VAL A 41 2.22 -12.94 -2.53
CA VAL A 41 3.25 -13.98 -2.57
C VAL A 41 4.62 -13.38 -2.88
N GLN A 42 4.72 -12.49 -3.86
CA GLN A 42 5.97 -11.82 -4.21
C GLN A 42 6.51 -11.00 -3.03
N TRP A 43 5.65 -10.24 -2.37
CA TRP A 43 6.03 -9.45 -1.19
C TRP A 43 6.62 -10.32 -0.08
N ASN A 44 6.04 -11.49 0.20
CA ASN A 44 6.58 -12.39 1.20
C ASN A 44 7.97 -12.92 0.83
N LYS A 45 8.25 -13.10 -0.47
CA LYS A 45 9.55 -13.52 -0.99
C LYS A 45 10.63 -12.44 -1.00
N LEU A 46 10.24 -11.15 -1.00
CA LEU A 46 11.20 -10.05 -0.98
C LEU A 46 12.04 -10.05 0.30
N SER A 47 13.32 -9.73 0.14
CA SER A 47 14.26 -9.60 1.26
C SER A 47 14.01 -8.32 2.06
N SER A 48 14.52 -8.27 3.30
CA SER A 48 14.40 -7.08 4.16
C SER A 48 14.96 -5.81 3.50
N GLN A 49 16.06 -5.94 2.74
CA GLN A 49 16.66 -4.84 1.98
C GLN A 49 15.73 -4.31 0.89
N GLU A 50 15.01 -5.18 0.18
CA GLU A 50 14.04 -4.78 -0.83
C GLU A 50 12.78 -4.17 -0.22
N LYS A 51 12.40 -4.61 0.99
CA LYS A 51 11.27 -4.06 1.75
C LYS A 51 11.60 -2.71 2.40
N GLU A 52 12.88 -2.44 2.67
CA GLU A 52 13.35 -1.22 3.33
C GLU A 52 12.86 0.09 2.67
N PRO A 53 12.98 0.30 1.34
CA PRO A 53 12.48 1.51 0.71
C PRO A 53 10.96 1.67 0.91
N TYR A 54 10.19 0.57 0.88
CA TYR A 54 8.75 0.63 1.11
C TYR A 54 8.40 0.91 2.58
N LYS A 55 9.24 0.44 3.53
CA LYS A 55 9.12 0.79 4.95
C LYS A 55 9.36 2.28 5.15
N LYS A 56 10.41 2.86 4.56
CA LYS A 56 10.69 4.30 4.61
C LYS A 56 9.54 5.12 3.99
N LYS A 57 9.07 4.76 2.79
CA LYS A 57 7.90 5.39 2.16
C LYS A 57 6.63 5.30 3.02
N SER A 58 6.39 4.15 3.67
CA SER A 58 5.24 3.97 4.55
C SER A 58 5.27 4.89 5.76
N LEU A 59 6.45 5.12 6.33
CA LEU A 59 6.63 6.05 7.44
C LEU A 59 6.34 7.48 6.97
N GLU A 60 6.91 7.90 5.83
CA GLU A 60 6.66 9.22 5.26
C GLU A 60 5.18 9.45 4.96
N VAL A 61 4.49 8.47 4.37
CA VAL A 61 3.04 8.54 4.11
C VAL A 61 2.25 8.65 5.41
N ALA A 62 2.63 7.89 6.45
CA ALA A 62 1.99 7.96 7.76
C ALA A 62 2.20 9.32 8.44
N GLU A 63 3.41 9.87 8.40
CA GLU A 63 3.71 11.21 8.93
C GLU A 63 2.96 12.30 8.18
N ARG A 64 2.97 12.26 6.85
CA ARG A 64 2.23 13.20 6.01
C ARG A 64 0.72 13.11 6.27
N HIS A 65 0.21 11.91 6.51
CA HIS A 65 -1.19 11.72 6.87
C HIS A 65 -1.51 12.32 8.24
N LYS A 66 -0.66 12.07 9.24
CA LYS A 66 -0.77 12.65 10.58
C LYS A 66 -0.71 14.18 10.55
N ALA A 67 0.17 14.75 9.73
CA ALA A 67 0.30 16.20 9.56
C ALA A 67 -0.93 16.82 8.87
N GLN A 68 -1.48 16.16 7.84
CA GLN A 68 -2.70 16.61 7.15
C GLN A 68 -3.96 16.44 8.00
N HIS A 69 -3.96 15.46 8.90
CA HIS A 69 -5.08 15.12 9.75
C HIS A 69 -4.64 15.05 11.23
N PRO A 70 -4.33 16.20 11.87
CA PRO A 70 -3.79 16.23 13.24
C PRO A 70 -4.77 15.76 14.33
N GLY A 71 -6.03 15.45 13.97
CA GLY A 71 -7.03 14.81 14.83
C GLY A 71 -7.43 13.39 14.40
N TYR A 72 -6.69 12.78 13.46
CA TYR A 72 -6.97 11.41 13.02
C TYR A 72 -6.54 10.40 14.08
N GLU A 73 -7.53 9.73 14.68
CA GLU A 73 -7.34 8.61 15.60
C GLU A 73 -7.82 7.33 14.93
N TYR A 74 -6.96 6.31 14.92
CA TYR A 74 -7.34 4.98 14.44
C TYR A 74 -8.30 4.34 15.44
N LYS A 75 -9.57 4.21 15.05
CA LYS A 75 -10.59 3.47 15.80
C LYS A 75 -10.85 2.15 15.07
N PRO A 76 -10.35 1.01 15.60
CA PRO A 76 -10.52 -0.31 14.99
C PRO A 76 -11.98 -0.75 14.89
#